data_AF-A0A1V6N513-F1
#
_entry.id   AF-A0A1V6N513-F1
#
_cell.length_a   1.000
_cell.length_b   1.000
_cell.length_c   1.000
_cell.angle_alpha   90.00
_cell.angle_beta   90.00
_cell.angle_gamma   90.00
#
_symmetry.space_group_name_H-M   'P 1'
#
loop_
_entity.id
_entity.type
_entity.pdbx_description
1 polymer ?
#
loop_
_entity_poly.entity_id
_entity_poly.type
_entity_poly.pdbx_seq_one_letter_code
_entity_poly.pdbx_strand_id
1 'polypeptide(L)'
;MPILVYIDNDISFKYNENWIKKYNSNDPFSIFAMYNNLSEKTILDISKIPINYKNGKNHTTTDYEVYTKRYIINTFDSEIIKTNKTKIDDIEACDIWAKRRFRDMEFEERFIGFIKNQYIYQIKLLTDKDLNLLIDDIEIILNSFTILNKSHNPPNRFNNLEIEEILEKSKLSDKKAIIKILKNLLKIILILLTFLLIFLILGIFIT
;
A
#
# COMPACT_ATOMS: atom_id res chain seq x y z
N MET A 1 -16.66 -16.56 20.24
CA MET A 1 -15.43 -15.90 20.70
C MET A 1 -15.80 -14.51 21.23
N PRO A 2 -15.19 -14.02 22.32
CA PRO A 2 -15.40 -12.68 22.84
C PRO A 2 -15.06 -11.62 21.79
N ILE A 3 -15.93 -10.62 21.68
CA ILE A 3 -15.71 -9.46 20.82
C ILE A 3 -15.29 -8.30 21.71
N LEU A 4 -14.13 -7.73 21.40
CA LEU A 4 -13.59 -6.55 22.06
C LEU A 4 -13.95 -5.30 21.26
N VAL A 5 -13.90 -4.14 21.92
CA VAL A 5 -14.20 -2.85 21.31
C VAL A 5 -12.97 -1.95 21.41
N TYR A 6 -12.56 -1.38 20.29
CA TYR A 6 -11.60 -0.28 20.22
C TYR A 6 -12.35 1.04 20.05
N ILE A 7 -11.97 2.05 20.83
CA ILE A 7 -12.49 3.41 20.73
C ILE A 7 -11.31 4.36 20.99
N ASP A 8 -11.10 5.32 20.10
CA ASP A 8 -10.30 6.52 20.38
C ASP A 8 -11.09 7.80 20.04
N ASN A 9 -10.40 8.93 19.86
CA ASN A 9 -11.04 10.21 19.57
C ASN A 9 -11.58 10.34 18.14
N ASP A 10 -11.18 9.45 17.23
CA ASP A 10 -11.42 9.56 15.80
C ASP A 10 -12.22 8.37 15.23
N ILE A 11 -11.94 7.16 15.70
CA ILE A 11 -12.54 5.93 15.19
C ILE A 11 -12.96 4.97 16.31
N SER A 12 -13.93 4.12 16.00
CA SER A 12 -14.24 2.93 16.79
C SER A 12 -14.47 1.72 15.89
N PHE A 13 -14.21 0.53 16.43
CA PHE A 13 -14.52 -0.74 15.77
C PHE A 13 -14.50 -1.89 16.78
N LYS A 14 -15.11 -3.01 16.42
CA LYS A 14 -15.06 -4.28 17.14
C LYS A 14 -13.99 -5.18 16.54
N TYR A 15 -13.36 -6.01 17.36
CA TYR A 15 -12.36 -6.98 16.92
C TYR A 15 -12.39 -8.24 17.79
N ASN A 16 -11.90 -9.35 17.23
CA ASN A 16 -11.78 -10.62 17.93
C ASN A 16 -10.56 -10.59 18.89
N GLU A 17 -10.66 -11.23 20.05
CA GLU A 17 -9.56 -11.35 21.03
C GLU A 17 -8.30 -12.05 20.47
N ASN A 18 -8.41 -12.73 19.33
CA ASN A 18 -7.26 -13.28 18.60
C ASN A 18 -6.23 -12.21 18.21
N TRP A 19 -6.65 -10.95 18.08
CA TRP A 19 -5.76 -9.83 17.82
C TRP A 19 -5.16 -9.28 19.11
N ILE A 20 -3.89 -9.58 19.35
CA ILE A 20 -3.13 -8.99 20.44
C ILE A 20 -2.58 -7.65 19.99
N LYS A 21 -3.07 -6.59 20.62
CA LYS A 21 -2.61 -5.22 20.42
C LYS A 21 -1.15 -5.08 20.84
N LYS A 22 -0.29 -4.60 19.94
CA LYS A 22 1.08 -4.17 20.28
C LYS A 22 1.18 -2.66 20.19
N TYR A 23 1.32 -2.00 21.33
CA TYR A 23 1.73 -0.60 21.38
C TYR A 23 3.23 -0.47 21.61
N ASN A 24 3.90 0.12 20.63
CA ASN A 24 5.08 1.00 20.75
C ASN A 24 5.42 1.58 19.37
N SER A 25 4.41 2.16 18.72
CA SER A 25 4.61 3.00 17.54
C SER A 25 4.64 4.44 18.01
N ASN A 26 5.69 5.20 17.69
CA ASN A 26 5.71 6.65 17.91
C ASN A 26 4.70 7.39 17.01
N ASP A 27 3.97 6.68 16.13
CA ASP A 27 2.91 7.25 15.31
C ASP A 27 1.55 7.10 16.02
N PRO A 28 0.94 8.20 16.51
CA PRO A 28 -0.33 8.17 17.23
C PRO A 28 -1.54 7.78 16.36
N PHE A 29 -1.34 7.47 15.08
CA PHE A 29 -2.40 7.22 14.11
C PHE A 29 -2.44 5.80 13.56
N SER A 30 -1.61 4.87 14.08
CA SER A 30 -1.54 3.49 13.60
C SER A 30 -1.73 2.49 14.73
N ILE A 31 -2.71 1.60 14.60
CA ILE A 31 -3.01 0.52 15.54
C ILE A 31 -2.41 -0.76 14.96
N PHE A 32 -1.41 -1.31 15.65
CA PHE A 32 -0.77 -2.56 15.28
C PHE A 32 -1.26 -3.71 16.15
N ALA A 33 -1.68 -4.80 15.53
CA ALA A 33 -2.04 -6.04 16.21
C ALA A 33 -1.41 -7.26 15.54
N MET A 34 -1.01 -8.23 16.36
CA MET A 34 -0.54 -9.54 15.91
C MET A 34 -1.60 -10.58 16.18
N TYR A 35 -1.69 -11.59 15.32
CA TYR A 35 -2.62 -12.69 15.53
C TYR A 35 -2.01 -13.75 16.47
N ASN A 36 -2.68 -14.07 17.57
CA ASN A 36 -2.13 -14.90 18.64
C ASN A 36 -1.82 -16.35 18.21
N ASN A 37 -2.58 -16.91 17.26
CA ASN A 37 -2.59 -18.36 16.98
C ASN A 37 -2.51 -18.75 15.49
N LEU A 38 -2.09 -17.83 14.60
CA LEU A 38 -2.01 -18.12 13.16
C LEU A 38 -0.55 -18.09 12.67
N SER A 39 0.14 -16.99 12.95
CA SER A 39 1.56 -16.79 12.68
C SER A 39 2.02 -15.52 13.37
N GLU A 40 3.27 -15.51 13.87
CA GLU A 40 3.92 -14.27 14.33
C GLU A 40 4.11 -13.25 13.19
N LYS A 41 3.90 -13.66 11.93
CA LYS A 41 3.95 -12.79 10.75
C LYS A 41 2.58 -12.35 10.27
N THR A 42 1.50 -12.66 10.99
CA THR A 42 0.16 -12.11 10.72
C THR A 42 0.00 -10.79 11.47
N ILE A 43 -0.06 -9.70 10.71
CA ILE A 43 -0.08 -8.32 11.22
C ILE A 43 -1.30 -7.59 10.66
N LEU A 44 -2.06 -6.98 11.55
CA LEU A 44 -3.11 -6.02 11.24
C LEU A 44 -2.60 -4.61 11.59
N ASP A 45 -2.72 -3.70 10.64
CA ASP A 45 -2.39 -2.28 10.77
C ASP A 45 -3.61 -1.45 10.37
N ILE A 46 -4.19 -0.75 11.34
CA ILE A 46 -5.29 0.20 11.10
C ILE A 46 -4.72 1.60 11.27
N SER A 47 -4.63 2.34 10.18
CA SER A 47 -3.93 3.62 10.09
C SER A 47 -4.82 4.76 9.61
N LYS A 48 -4.55 5.95 10.15
CA LYS A 48 -5.14 7.23 9.76
C LYS A 48 -4.04 8.16 9.24
N ILE A 49 -3.91 8.27 7.92
CA ILE A 49 -2.79 8.96 7.27
C ILE A 49 -3.28 10.31 6.74
N PRO A 50 -2.73 11.46 7.19
CA PRO A 50 -3.14 12.76 6.67
C PRO A 50 -2.65 12.97 5.23
N ILE A 51 -3.49 13.59 4.41
CA ILE A 51 -3.22 13.94 3.02
C ILE A 51 -3.03 15.44 2.92
N ASN A 52 -1.93 15.88 2.30
CA ASN A 52 -1.70 17.29 2.05
C ASN A 52 -2.38 17.72 0.74
N TYR A 53 -3.34 18.64 0.83
CA TYR A 53 -4.05 19.21 -0.32
C TYR A 53 -3.16 20.23 -1.00
N LYS A 54 -2.32 19.79 -1.93
CA LYS A 54 -1.43 20.74 -2.62
C LYS A 54 -2.17 21.79 -3.46
N ASN A 55 -3.47 21.63 -3.78
CA ASN A 55 -4.21 22.50 -4.69
C ASN A 55 -5.75 22.55 -4.47
N GLY A 56 -6.25 22.34 -3.24
CA GLY A 56 -7.69 22.44 -2.95
C GLY A 56 -8.61 21.42 -3.67
N LYS A 57 -8.05 20.37 -4.28
CA LYS A 57 -8.81 19.30 -4.92
C LYS A 57 -9.25 18.26 -3.89
N ASN A 58 -10.53 17.91 -3.89
CA ASN A 58 -11.06 16.81 -3.08
C ASN A 58 -10.53 15.47 -3.60
N HIS A 59 -9.69 14.80 -2.81
CA HIS A 59 -9.32 13.42 -3.06
C HIS A 59 -10.48 12.48 -2.71
N THR A 60 -10.63 11.42 -3.50
CA THR A 60 -11.72 10.45 -3.48
C THR A 60 -11.19 9.03 -3.26
N THR A 61 -12.08 8.06 -3.04
CA THR A 61 -11.70 6.64 -2.95
C THR A 61 -10.92 6.15 -4.19
N THR A 62 -11.16 6.74 -5.36
CA THR A 62 -10.37 6.48 -6.58
C THR A 62 -8.90 6.89 -6.42
N ASP A 63 -8.63 8.01 -5.73
CA ASP A 63 -7.26 8.44 -5.46
C ASP A 63 -6.55 7.49 -4.49
N TYR A 64 -7.27 6.95 -3.50
CA TYR A 64 -6.75 5.89 -2.63
C TYR A 64 -6.38 4.65 -3.45
N GLU A 65 -7.26 4.18 -4.33
CA GLU A 65 -6.97 3.03 -5.19
C GLU A 65 -5.69 3.24 -6.00
N VAL A 66 -5.58 4.39 -6.67
CA VAL A 66 -4.39 4.72 -7.49
C VAL A 66 -3.13 4.80 -6.64
N TYR A 67 -3.20 5.46 -5.48
CA TYR A 67 -2.07 5.58 -4.55
C TYR A 67 -1.61 4.20 -4.05
N THR A 68 -2.54 3.38 -3.58
CA THR A 68 -2.25 2.07 -2.99
C THR A 68 -1.74 1.09 -4.04
N LYS A 69 -2.32 1.07 -5.25
CA LYS A 69 -1.80 0.26 -6.36
C LYS A 69 -0.37 0.65 -6.73
N ARG A 70 -0.08 1.96 -6.81
CA ARG A 70 1.28 2.45 -7.04
C ARG A 70 2.24 2.05 -5.93
N TYR A 71 1.80 2.13 -4.67
CA TYR A 71 2.61 1.67 -3.54
C TYR A 71 2.95 0.19 -3.65
N ILE A 72 1.94 -0.67 -3.92
CA ILE A 72 2.14 -2.12 -4.05
C ILE A 72 3.12 -2.43 -5.18
N ILE A 73 2.89 -1.89 -6.39
CA ILE A 73 3.73 -2.17 -7.57
C ILE A 73 5.17 -1.71 -7.39
N ASN A 74 5.40 -0.62 -6.64
CA ASN A 74 6.74 -0.09 -6.40
C ASN A 74 7.44 -0.71 -5.17
N THR A 75 6.78 -1.60 -4.44
CA THR A 75 7.32 -2.20 -3.20
C THR A 75 7.65 -3.67 -3.42
N PHE A 76 8.95 -4.00 -3.53
CA PHE A 76 9.45 -5.38 -3.72
C PHE A 76 8.81 -6.13 -4.92
N ASP A 77 9.04 -7.44 -5.01
CA ASP A 77 8.39 -8.32 -5.97
C ASP A 77 6.93 -8.57 -5.52
N SER A 78 6.04 -7.62 -5.84
CA SER A 78 4.63 -7.65 -5.46
C SER A 78 3.72 -7.72 -6.69
N GLU A 79 2.60 -8.41 -6.54
CA GLU A 79 1.57 -8.60 -7.56
C GLU A 79 0.20 -8.28 -6.99
N ILE A 80 -0.62 -7.53 -7.73
CA ILE A 80 -2.03 -7.30 -7.37
C ILE A 80 -2.85 -8.47 -7.89
N ILE A 81 -3.55 -9.17 -7.00
CA ILE A 81 -4.40 -10.33 -7.33
C ILE A 81 -5.78 -9.86 -7.80
N LYS A 82 -6.41 -8.99 -7.00
CA LYS A 82 -7.78 -8.48 -7.26
C LYS A 82 -8.01 -7.13 -6.59
N THR A 83 -8.99 -6.40 -7.11
CA THR A 83 -9.45 -5.13 -6.54
C THR A 83 -10.96 -5.13 -6.57
N ASN A 84 -11.57 -4.91 -5.40
CA ASN A 84 -13.01 -4.85 -5.21
C ASN A 84 -13.41 -3.49 -4.65
N LYS A 85 -14.69 -3.14 -4.85
CA LYS A 85 -15.34 -2.05 -4.13
C LYS A 85 -16.06 -2.61 -2.92
N THR A 86 -16.00 -1.90 -1.80
CA THR A 86 -16.71 -2.24 -0.57
C THR A 86 -17.30 -0.97 0.07
N LYS A 87 -17.96 -1.11 1.21
CA LYS A 87 -18.47 0.01 2.00
C LYS A 87 -18.04 -0.10 3.46
N ILE A 88 -17.66 1.03 4.05
CA ILE A 88 -17.33 1.15 5.48
C ILE A 88 -18.04 2.39 5.99
N ASP A 89 -18.87 2.27 7.03
CA ASP A 89 -19.62 3.42 7.59
C ASP A 89 -20.39 4.19 6.50
N ASP A 90 -21.08 3.46 5.61
CA ASP A 90 -21.78 3.95 4.42
C ASP A 90 -20.92 4.72 3.38
N ILE A 91 -19.59 4.72 3.52
CA ILE A 91 -18.64 5.34 2.60
C ILE A 91 -18.11 4.29 1.63
N GLU A 92 -18.00 4.64 0.34
CA GLU A 92 -17.35 3.79 -0.65
C GLU A 92 -15.86 3.63 -0.32
N ALA A 93 -15.42 2.37 -0.19
CA ALA A 93 -14.05 1.99 0.09
C ALA A 93 -13.51 1.05 -0.99
N CYS A 94 -12.19 0.98 -1.12
CA CYS A 94 -11.50 0.09 -2.04
C CYS A 94 -10.85 -1.04 -1.24
N ASP A 95 -10.95 -2.28 -1.73
CA ASP A 95 -10.36 -3.48 -1.16
C ASP A 95 -9.41 -4.12 -2.19
N ILE A 96 -8.10 -4.00 -1.96
CA ILE A 96 -7.05 -4.47 -2.86
C ILE A 96 -6.33 -5.65 -2.22
N TRP A 97 -6.28 -6.76 -2.95
CA TRP A 97 -5.57 -7.97 -2.55
C TRP A 97 -4.28 -8.08 -3.35
N ALA A 98 -3.19 -8.36 -2.67
CA ALA A 98 -1.87 -8.48 -3.27
C ALA A 98 -1.10 -9.68 -2.71
N LYS A 99 -0.13 -10.16 -3.48
CA LYS A 99 0.93 -11.04 -3.02
C LYS A 99 2.24 -10.29 -3.02
N ARG A 100 3.10 -10.58 -2.06
CA ARG A 100 4.46 -10.08 -2.01
C ARG A 100 5.42 -11.23 -1.79
N ARG A 101 6.48 -11.28 -2.58
CA ARG A 101 7.62 -12.15 -2.35
C ARG A 101 8.75 -11.37 -1.72
N PHE A 102 9.26 -11.89 -0.62
CA PHE A 102 10.44 -11.36 0.06
C PHE A 102 11.39 -12.52 0.38
N ARG A 103 12.50 -12.59 -0.35
CA ARG A 103 13.41 -13.76 -0.34
C ARG A 103 12.62 -15.03 -0.69
N ASP A 104 12.72 -16.07 0.12
CA ASP A 104 12.04 -17.36 -0.07
C ASP A 104 10.67 -17.43 0.61
N MET A 105 10.08 -16.28 0.97
CA MET A 105 8.77 -16.20 1.62
C MET A 105 7.77 -15.46 0.75
N GLU A 106 6.58 -16.02 0.62
CA GLU A 106 5.40 -15.38 0.03
C GLU A 106 4.48 -14.89 1.14
N PHE A 107 4.01 -13.66 1.01
CA PHE A 107 3.05 -13.02 1.90
C PHE A 107 1.81 -12.65 1.11
N GLU A 108 0.65 -12.82 1.72
CA GLU A 108 -0.60 -12.26 1.23
C GLU A 108 -0.89 -10.97 1.97
N GLU A 109 -1.31 -9.95 1.23
CA GLU A 109 -1.68 -8.65 1.75
C GLU A 109 -3.08 -8.26 1.30
N ARG A 110 -3.82 -7.60 2.19
CA ARG A 110 -5.13 -6.99 1.88
C ARG A 110 -5.12 -5.55 2.37
N PHE A 111 -5.46 -4.63 1.49
CA PHE A 111 -5.50 -3.20 1.74
C PHE A 111 -6.93 -2.70 1.55
N ILE A 112 -7.60 -2.33 2.63
CA ILE A 112 -8.96 -1.82 2.60
C ILE A 112 -8.94 -0.38 3.07
N GLY A 113 -9.44 0.56 2.28
CA GLY A 113 -9.41 1.95 2.70
C GLY A 113 -10.21 2.91 1.85
N PHE A 114 -10.34 4.13 2.36
CA PHE A 114 -11.08 5.23 1.78
C PHE A 114 -10.49 6.56 2.22
N ILE A 115 -10.88 7.64 1.53
CA ILE A 115 -10.48 9.01 1.88
C ILE A 115 -11.67 9.76 2.45
N LYS A 116 -11.51 10.35 3.63
CA LYS A 116 -12.51 11.22 4.26
C LYS A 116 -11.83 12.27 5.11
N ASN A 117 -12.34 13.50 5.08
CA ASN A 117 -11.84 14.62 5.89
C ASN A 117 -10.31 14.81 5.83
N GLN A 118 -9.73 14.68 4.63
CA GLN A 118 -8.28 14.81 4.40
C GLN A 118 -7.42 13.70 5.02
N TYR A 119 -8.00 12.56 5.39
CA TYR A 119 -7.26 11.39 5.83
C TYR A 119 -7.55 10.20 4.93
N ILE A 120 -6.53 9.38 4.72
CA ILE A 120 -6.69 7.99 4.32
C ILE A 120 -6.97 7.21 5.60
N TYR A 121 -8.11 6.53 5.65
CA TYR A 121 -8.37 5.48 6.62
C TYR A 121 -8.05 4.16 5.94
N GLN A 122 -7.07 3.42 6.46
CA GLN A 122 -6.59 2.18 5.87
C GLN A 122 -6.54 1.07 6.91
N ILE A 123 -7.14 -0.06 6.58
CA ILE A 123 -6.99 -1.35 7.25
C ILE A 123 -6.11 -2.21 6.35
N LYS A 124 -4.88 -2.46 6.78
CA LYS A 124 -3.90 -3.30 6.09
C LYS A 124 -3.72 -4.59 6.87
N LEU A 125 -3.83 -5.70 6.17
CA LEU A 125 -3.51 -7.03 6.68
C LEU A 125 -2.33 -7.58 5.90
N LEU A 126 -1.38 -8.21 6.61
CA LEU A 126 -0.27 -8.95 6.03
C LEU A 126 -0.17 -10.30 6.76
N THR A 127 0.04 -11.38 6.02
CA THR A 127 0.23 -12.71 6.60
C THR A 127 1.08 -13.60 5.69
N ASP A 128 1.81 -14.55 6.27
CA ASP A 128 2.50 -15.64 5.54
C ASP A 128 1.62 -16.90 5.42
N LYS A 129 0.33 -16.78 5.74
CA LYS A 129 -0.71 -17.80 5.60
C LYS A 129 -1.74 -17.38 4.56
N ASP A 130 -2.68 -18.28 4.26
CA ASP A 130 -3.85 -17.95 3.43
C ASP A 130 -4.68 -16.85 4.10
N LEU A 131 -4.85 -15.72 3.40
CA LEU A 131 -5.57 -14.57 3.90
C LEU A 131 -7.08 -14.84 4.05
N ASN A 132 -7.61 -15.87 3.36
CA ASN A 132 -9.00 -16.29 3.50
C ASN A 132 -9.34 -16.78 4.91
N LEU A 133 -8.34 -17.25 5.67
CA LEU A 133 -8.51 -17.67 7.08
C LEU A 133 -8.88 -16.51 8.01
N LEU A 134 -8.69 -15.28 7.57
CA LEU A 134 -8.89 -14.06 8.36
C LEU A 134 -10.11 -13.26 7.91
N ILE A 135 -10.88 -13.74 6.92
CA ILE A 135 -12.01 -13.00 6.36
C ILE A 135 -13.01 -12.63 7.46
N ASP A 136 -13.49 -13.60 8.23
CA ASP A 136 -14.52 -13.35 9.25
C ASP A 136 -14.06 -12.33 10.30
N ASP A 137 -12.81 -12.43 10.74
CA ASP A 137 -12.22 -11.51 11.72
C ASP A 137 -12.09 -10.09 11.15
N ILE A 138 -11.76 -9.94 9.87
CA ILE A 138 -11.71 -8.63 9.19
C ILE A 138 -13.11 -8.08 8.96
N GLU A 139 -14.08 -8.91 8.56
CA GLU A 139 -15.46 -8.46 8.35
C GLU A 139 -16.10 -7.96 9.65
N ILE A 140 -15.75 -8.51 10.82
CA ILE A 140 -16.16 -7.95 12.12
C ILE A 140 -15.69 -6.51 12.27
N ILE A 141 -14.42 -6.23 11.93
CA ILE A 141 -13.85 -4.88 11.99
C ILE A 141 -14.57 -3.97 11.01
N LEU A 142 -14.70 -4.37 9.74
CA LEU A 142 -15.32 -3.55 8.70
C LEU A 142 -16.77 -3.19 9.00
N ASN A 143 -17.58 -4.17 9.44
CA ASN A 143 -19.00 -3.99 9.72
C ASN A 143 -19.28 -3.18 11.00
N SER A 144 -18.27 -2.98 11.84
CA SER A 144 -18.39 -2.21 13.08
C SER A 144 -17.57 -0.94 13.10
N PHE A 145 -16.83 -0.67 12.03
CA PHE A 145 -15.99 0.51 11.91
C PHE A 145 -16.86 1.76 11.83
N THR A 146 -16.55 2.76 12.64
CA THR A 146 -17.29 4.03 12.70
C THR A 146 -16.32 5.18 12.88
N ILE A 147 -16.54 6.29 12.16
CA ILE A 147 -15.80 7.54 12.37
C ILE A 147 -16.56 8.40 13.40
N LEU A 148 -15.92 8.65 14.54
CA LEU A 148 -16.51 9.38 15.66
C LEU A 148 -16.42 10.90 15.47
N ASN A 149 -15.30 11.40 14.93
CA ASN A 149 -15.08 12.84 14.77
C ASN A 149 -15.19 13.29 13.32
N LYS A 150 -16.24 14.06 13.01
CA LYS A 150 -16.58 14.48 11.64
C LYS A 150 -15.84 15.73 11.16
N SER A 151 -15.10 16.44 12.01
CA SER A 151 -14.82 17.87 11.82
C SER A 151 -13.35 18.31 11.83
N HIS A 152 -12.38 17.45 12.11
CA HIS A 152 -10.98 17.89 12.19
C HIS A 152 -10.27 17.74 10.85
N ASN A 153 -10.00 18.86 10.18
CA ASN A 153 -8.93 18.91 9.18
C ASN A 153 -7.60 18.58 9.88
N PRO A 154 -6.72 17.77 9.28
CA PRO A 154 -5.41 17.51 9.85
C PRO A 154 -4.63 18.81 10.02
N PRO A 155 -3.91 18.98 11.14
CA PRO A 155 -2.80 19.90 11.14
C PRO A 155 -1.85 19.44 10.04
N ASN A 156 -1.44 20.37 9.17
CA ASN A 156 -0.51 20.10 8.08
C ASN A 156 0.78 19.51 8.67
N ARG A 157 0.98 18.19 8.50
CA ARG A 157 1.94 17.41 9.29
C ARG A 157 3.38 17.54 8.81
N PHE A 158 3.55 18.00 7.57
CA PHE A 158 4.86 18.26 7.00
C PHE A 158 5.05 19.76 6.92
N ASN A 159 6.14 20.26 7.50
CA ASN A 159 6.54 21.63 7.20
C ASN A 159 7.00 21.70 5.72
N ASN A 160 7.04 22.90 5.14
CA ASN A 160 7.42 23.06 3.73
C ASN A 160 8.80 22.47 3.39
N LEU A 161 9.74 22.43 4.34
CA LEU A 161 11.08 21.83 4.17
C LEU A 161 11.01 20.30 4.08
N GLU A 162 10.21 19.62 4.89
CA GLU A 162 10.04 18.16 4.80
C GLU A 162 9.36 17.76 3.49
N ILE A 163 8.41 18.57 3.02
CA ILE A 163 7.77 18.38 1.71
C ILE A 163 8.80 18.55 0.59
N GLU A 164 9.67 19.56 0.65
CA GLU A 164 10.75 19.75 -0.30
C GLU A 164 11.75 18.59 -0.30
N GLU A 165 12.12 18.09 0.88
CA GLU A 165 13.05 16.95 1.03
C GLU A 165 12.46 15.67 0.44
N ILE A 166 11.18 15.38 0.69
CA ILE A 166 10.49 14.20 0.11
C ILE A 166 10.39 14.35 -1.42
N LEU A 167 10.10 15.55 -1.93
CA LEU A 167 10.04 15.80 -3.37
C LEU A 167 11.42 15.68 -4.04
N GLU A 168 12.49 16.12 -3.39
CA GLU A 168 13.85 15.90 -3.87
C GLU A 168 14.22 14.41 -3.89
N LYS A 169 13.89 13.66 -2.83
CA LYS A 169 14.10 12.21 -2.78
C LYS A 169 13.33 11.47 -3.87
N SER A 170 12.09 11.87 -4.16
CA SER A 170 11.30 11.35 -5.27
C SER A 170 11.97 11.62 -6.62
N LYS A 171 12.41 12.86 -6.87
CA LYS A 171 13.11 13.23 -8.12
C LYS A 171 14.41 12.44 -8.31
N LEU A 172 15.15 12.15 -7.24
CA LEU A 172 16.36 11.33 -7.28
C LEU A 172 16.05 9.86 -7.60
N SER A 173 14.94 9.33 -7.08
CA SER A 173 14.46 7.98 -7.42
C SER A 173 14.07 7.89 -8.90
N ASP A 174 13.32 8.87 -9.41
CA ASP A 174 12.92 8.92 -10.81
C ASP A 174 14.14 9.03 -11.74
N LYS A 175 15.15 9.82 -11.38
CA LYS A 175 16.42 9.87 -12.13
C LYS A 175 17.13 8.51 -12.16
N LYS A 176 17.16 7.76 -11.04
CA LYS A 176 17.76 6.42 -11.00
C LYS A 176 16.98 5.43 -11.88
N ALA A 177 15.65 5.51 -11.89
CA ALA A 177 14.80 4.69 -12.76
C ALA A 177 15.06 4.99 -14.24
N ILE A 178 15.13 6.27 -14.62
CA ILE A 178 15.45 6.70 -15.99
C ILE A 178 16.82 6.18 -16.44
N ILE A 179 17.85 6.31 -15.59
CA ILE A 179 19.20 5.81 -15.91
C ILE A 179 19.21 4.28 -16.10
N LYS A 180 18.43 3.54 -15.30
CA LYS A 180 18.28 2.08 -15.43
C LYS A 180 17.64 1.70 -16.76
N ILE A 181 16.59 2.41 -17.16
CA ILE A 181 15.93 2.23 -18.46
C ILE A 181 16.92 2.55 -19.60
N LEU A 182 17.65 3.66 -19.50
CA LEU A 182 18.63 4.07 -20.52
C LEU A 182 19.73 3.02 -20.73
N LYS A 183 20.24 2.44 -19.63
CA LYS A 183 21.24 1.37 -19.68
C LYS A 183 20.70 0.10 -20.36
N ASN A 184 19.46 -0.29 -20.07
CA ASN A 184 18.83 -1.42 -20.73
C ASN A 184 18.61 -1.14 -22.23
N LEU A 185 18.19 0.07 -22.58
CA LEU A 185 18.00 0.47 -23.98
C LEU A 185 19.32 0.41 -24.77
N LEU A 186 20.40 0.92 -24.20
CA LEU A 186 21.74 0.87 -24.81
C LEU A 186 22.21 -0.58 -25.03
N LYS A 187 21.92 -1.47 -24.07
CA LYS A 187 22.26 -2.89 -24.18
C LYS A 187 21.52 -3.56 -25.34
N ILE A 188 20.24 -3.22 -25.55
CA ILE A 188 19.44 -3.71 -26.68
C ILE A 188 19.99 -3.19 -28.01
N ILE A 189 20.32 -1.89 -28.09
CA ILE A 189 20.91 -1.28 -29.30
C ILE A 189 22.23 -1.97 -29.68
N LEU A 190 23.09 -2.26 -28.70
CA LEU A 190 24.34 -2.98 -28.92
C LEU A 190 24.12 -4.39 -29.48
N ILE A 191 23.13 -5.12 -28.95
CA ILE A 191 22.79 -6.46 -29.45
C ILE A 191 22.33 -6.38 -30.91
N LEU A 192 21.45 -5.43 -31.23
CA LEU A 192 20.96 -5.21 -32.60
C LEU A 192 22.08 -4.85 -33.57
N LEU A 193 23.00 -3.97 -33.16
CA LEU A 193 24.18 -3.61 -33.96
C LEU A 193 25.10 -4.82 -34.20
N THR A 194 25.25 -5.69 -33.20
CA THR A 194 26.07 -6.90 -33.34
C THR A 194 25.45 -7.86 -34.36
N PHE A 195 24.14 -8.08 -34.30
CA PHE A 195 23.43 -8.87 -35.32
C PHE A 195 23.57 -8.26 -36.71
N LEU A 196 23.40 -6.94 -36.84
CA LEU A 196 23.57 -6.25 -38.11
C LEU A 196 24.96 -6.48 -38.70
N LEU A 197 26.01 -6.40 -37.87
CA LEU A 197 27.39 -6.63 -38.29
C LEU A 197 27.61 -8.06 -38.79
N ILE A 198 27.04 -9.05 -38.10
CA ILE A 198 27.10 -10.46 -38.50
C ILE A 198 26.44 -10.65 -39.87
N PHE A 199 25.25 -10.06 -40.09
CA PHE A 199 24.58 -10.12 -41.39
C PHE A 199 25.39 -9.44 -42.51
N LEU A 200 26.07 -8.34 -42.20
CA LEU A 200 26.90 -7.60 -43.15
C LEU A 200 28.13 -8.42 -43.58
N ILE A 201 28.78 -9.07 -42.61
CA ILE A 201 29.91 -9.97 -42.86
C ILE A 201 29.47 -11.18 -43.70
N LEU A 202 28.36 -11.83 -43.32
CA LEU A 202 27.80 -12.96 -44.08
C LEU A 202 27.40 -12.56 -45.51
N GLY A 203 26.83 -11.36 -45.69
CA GLY A 203 26.51 -10.83 -47.01
C GLY A 203 27.75 -10.69 -47.89
N ILE A 204 28.86 -10.17 -47.35
CA ILE A 204 30.14 -10.06 -48.09
C ILE A 204 30.72 -11.44 -48.46
N PHE A 205 30.55 -12.47 -47.62
CA PHE A 205 31.07 -13.82 -47.88
C PHE A 205 30.21 -14.65 -48.85
N ILE A 206 28.93 -14.32 -49.00
CA ILE A 206 28.01 -15.00 -49.93
C ILE A 206 28.09 -14.40 -51.34
N THR A 207 28.52 -13.14 -51.46
CA THR A 207 28.72 -12.43 -52.74
C THR A 207 30.10 -12.72 -53.31
#